data_AF-A0A328ECH3-F1
#
_entry.id   AF-A0A328ECH3-F1
#
_cell.length_a   1.000
_cell.length_b   1.000
_cell.length_c   1.000
_cell.angle_alpha   90.00
_cell.angle_beta   90.00
_cell.angle_gamma   90.00
#
_symmetry.space_group_name_H-M   'P 1'
#
loop_
_entity.id
_entity.type
_entity.pdbx_description
1 polymer ?
#
loop_
_entity_poly.entity_id
_entity_poly.type
_entity_poly.pdbx_seq_one_letter_code
_entity_poly.pdbx_strand_id
1 'polypeptide(L)'
;MSLTQEQIEKLSKNLSKIDLAEPKLVDDLNNILKYVDLLNEVDTTGVKATVSVVESENTLRDDFEAKKDVTPAELLACSNQKVVANQIAVANIMK
;
A
#
# COMPACT_ATOMS: atom_id res chain seq x y z
N MET A 1 16.55 14.59 8.01
CA MET A 1 15.31 14.79 8.81
C MET A 1 15.19 13.71 9.89
N SER A 2 14.34 13.88 10.91
CA SER A 2 14.09 12.83 11.93
C SER A 2 12.60 12.74 12.28
N LEU A 3 12.10 11.51 12.42
CA LEU A 3 10.76 11.15 12.86
C LEU A 3 10.69 10.98 14.38
N THR A 4 9.59 11.43 14.98
CA THR A 4 9.24 11.17 16.39
C THR A 4 8.44 9.87 16.54
N GLN A 5 8.40 9.33 17.76
CA GLN A 5 7.59 8.15 18.10
C GLN A 5 6.10 8.35 17.74
N GLU A 6 5.55 9.53 18.01
CA GLU A 6 4.15 9.87 17.70
C GLU A 6 3.87 9.84 16.19
N GLN A 7 4.82 10.29 15.37
CA GLN A 7 4.68 10.26 13.92
C GLN A 7 4.70 8.82 13.38
N ILE A 8 5.51 7.96 13.99
CA ILE A 8 5.58 6.54 13.63
C ILE A 8 4.31 5.81 14.06
N GLU A 9 3.78 6.11 15.25
CA GLU A 9 2.50 5.57 15.70
C GLU A 9 1.35 6.01 14.78
N LYS A 10 1.35 7.28 14.34
CA LYS A 10 0.39 7.78 13.35
C LYS A 10 0.50 7.05 12.01
N LEU A 11 1.72 6.83 11.51
CA LEU A 11 1.96 6.05 10.29
C LEU A 11 1.43 4.63 10.42
N SER A 12 1.79 3.96 11.51
CA SER A 12 1.39 2.60 11.87
C SER A 12 -0.13 2.43 11.90
N LYS A 13 -0.80 3.18 12.78
CA LYS A 13 -2.21 2.96 13.11
C LYS A 13 -3.16 3.53 12.07
N ASN A 14 -2.85 4.71 11.53
CA ASN A 14 -3.82 5.47 10.73
C ASN A 14 -3.59 5.36 9.22
N LEU A 15 -2.35 5.13 8.78
CA LEU A 15 -1.98 5.18 7.36
C LEU A 15 -1.69 3.79 6.78
N SER A 16 -0.89 2.97 7.47
CA SER A 16 -0.49 1.64 6.96
C SER A 16 -1.32 0.49 7.53
N LYS A 17 -2.08 0.71 8.61
CA LYS A 17 -2.83 -0.33 9.35
C LYS A 17 -1.94 -1.48 9.83
N ILE A 18 -0.69 -1.17 10.15
CA ILE A 18 0.25 -2.11 10.76
C ILE A 18 0.22 -1.86 12.26
N ASP A 19 0.14 -2.88 13.08
CA ASP A 19 0.26 -2.74 14.54
C ASP A 19 1.74 -2.88 14.91
N LEU A 20 2.43 -1.76 15.12
CA LEU A 20 3.85 -1.75 15.45
C LEU A 20 4.02 -1.61 16.97
N ALA A 21 4.54 -2.66 17.60
CA ALA A 21 4.76 -2.73 19.05
C ALA A 21 6.22 -2.45 19.47
N GLU A 22 7.14 -2.20 18.53
CA GLU A 22 8.58 -2.19 18.83
C GLU A 22 9.19 -0.77 18.85
N PRO A 23 9.79 -0.34 19.99
CA PRO A 23 10.44 0.96 20.09
C PRO A 23 11.72 1.09 19.26
N LYS A 24 12.37 -0.03 18.89
CA LYS A 24 13.58 -0.02 18.03
C LYS A 24 13.31 0.49 16.61
N LEU A 25 12.06 0.43 16.17
CA LEU A 25 11.67 0.83 14.82
C LEU A 25 11.93 2.31 14.54
N VAL A 26 11.95 3.16 15.58
CA VAL A 26 12.20 4.59 15.42
C VAL A 26 13.63 4.87 15.00
N ASP A 27 14.60 4.19 15.61
CA ASP A 27 16.01 4.36 15.29
C ASP A 27 16.30 3.83 13.89
N ASP A 28 15.72 2.68 13.53
CA ASP A 28 15.88 2.07 12.21
C ASP A 28 15.29 2.95 11.10
N LEU A 29 14.08 3.48 11.28
CA LEU A 29 13.44 4.38 10.31
C LEU A 29 14.22 5.69 10.15
N ASN A 30 14.74 6.23 11.26
CA ASN A 30 15.57 7.43 11.22
C ASN A 30 16.90 7.20 10.50
N ASN A 31 17.49 6.01 10.63
CA ASN A 31 18.71 5.66 9.89
C ASN A 31 18.43 5.53 8.38
N ILE A 32 17.30 4.93 8.00
CA ILE A 32 16.89 4.85 6.58
C ILE A 32 16.67 6.25 6.01
N LEU A 33 15.98 7.13 6.73
CA LEU A 33 15.75 8.51 6.26
C LEU A 33 17.06 9.27 6.04
N LYS A 34 18.04 9.14 6.95
CA LYS A 34 19.36 9.74 6.77
C LYS A 34 20.08 9.22 5.53
N TYR A 35 19.91 7.94 5.20
CA TYR A 35 20.47 7.38 3.98
C TYR A 35 19.79 7.94 2.72
N VAL A 36 18.46 8.10 2.75
CA VAL A 36 17.70 8.70 1.64
C VAL A 36 18.02 10.19 1.47
N ASP A 37 18.33 10.90 2.56
CA ASP A 37 18.71 12.32 2.52
C ASP A 37 19.95 12.59 1.63
N LEU A 38 20.82 11.58 1.39
CA LEU A 38 21.95 11.67 0.46
C LEU A 38 21.51 11.96 -0.99
N LEU A 39 20.29 11.58 -1.37
CA LEU A 39 19.76 11.86 -2.72
C LEU A 39 19.56 13.37 -2.97
N ASN A 40 19.48 14.19 -1.92
CA ASN A 40 19.36 15.65 -2.05
C ASN A 40 20.65 16.32 -2.54
N GLU A 41 21.79 15.62 -2.52
CA GLU A 41 23.05 16.13 -3.05
C GLU A 41 23.06 16.17 -4.59
N VAL A 42 22.13 15.46 -5.23
CA VAL A 42 22.00 15.41 -6.69
C VAL A 42 21.04 16.49 -7.16
N ASP A 43 21.51 17.37 -8.06
CA ASP A 43 20.65 18.39 -8.68
C ASP A 43 19.63 17.73 -9.63
N THR A 44 18.35 17.89 -9.31
CA THR A 44 17.22 17.38 -10.10
C THR A 44 16.44 18.50 -10.78
N THR A 45 16.97 19.73 -10.78
CA THR A 45 16.31 20.90 -11.37
C THR A 45 16.08 20.69 -12.86
N GLY A 46 14.81 20.73 -13.29
CA GLY A 46 14.42 20.54 -14.70
C GLY A 46 14.34 19.07 -15.16
N VAL A 47 14.63 18.10 -14.29
CA VAL A 47 14.50 16.67 -14.61
C VAL A 47 13.04 16.21 -14.42
N LYS A 48 12.48 15.55 -15.43
CA LYS A 48 11.13 14.95 -15.32
C LYS A 48 11.18 13.68 -14.49
N ALA A 49 10.21 13.50 -13.59
CA ALA A 49 10.09 12.28 -12.80
C ALA A 49 9.84 11.06 -13.69
N THR A 50 10.61 9.99 -13.47
CA THR A 50 10.43 8.73 -14.20
C THR A 50 9.27 7.95 -13.57
N VAL A 51 8.16 7.81 -14.31
CA VAL A 51 6.96 7.07 -13.87
C VAL A 51 6.98 5.61 -14.33
N SER A 52 7.56 5.34 -15.49
CA SER A 52 7.77 4.02 -16.08
C SER A 52 9.06 4.09 -16.87
N VAL A 53 9.82 2.99 -16.88
CA VAL A 53 11.03 2.86 -17.69
C VAL A 53 10.68 2.70 -19.17
N VAL A 54 9.51 2.12 -19.46
CA VAL A 54 9.00 1.93 -20.81
C VAL A 54 8.00 3.04 -21.09
N GLU A 55 8.20 3.75 -22.20
CA GLU A 55 7.22 4.70 -22.71
C GLU A 55 5.92 3.96 -23.00
N SER A 56 4.85 4.38 -22.33
CA SER A 56 3.53 3.78 -22.45
C SER A 56 2.51 4.88 -22.61
N GLU A 57 1.53 4.62 -23.47
CA GLU A 57 0.35 5.45 -23.62
C GLU A 57 -0.85 4.81 -22.90
N ASN A 58 -1.89 5.61 -22.67
CA ASN A 58 -3.10 5.13 -22.02
C ASN A 58 -3.79 4.08 -22.92
N THR A 59 -3.68 2.81 -22.54
CA THR A 59 -4.37 1.71 -23.21
C THR A 59 -5.78 1.59 -22.64
N LEU A 60 -6.77 1.96 -23.44
CA LEU A 60 -8.18 1.82 -23.06
C LEU A 60 -8.65 0.38 -23.28
N ARG A 61 -9.47 -0.13 -22.36
CA ARG A 61 -10.20 -1.39 -22.53
C ARG A 61 -11.51 -1.11 -23.29
N ASP A 62 -11.83 -1.93 -24.28
CA ASP A 62 -13.11 -1.88 -24.95
C ASP A 62 -14.29 -2.14 -24.00
N ASP A 63 -15.43 -1.53 -24.28
CA ASP A 63 -16.65 -1.69 -23.49
C ASP A 63 -17.46 -2.92 -23.93
N PHE A 64 -16.90 -4.09 -23.69
CA PHE A 64 -17.62 -5.37 -23.85
C PHE A 64 -17.59 -6.18 -22.56
N GLU A 65 -18.61 -7.04 -22.41
CA GLU A 65 -18.68 -8.03 -21.34
C GLU A 65 -17.74 -9.20 -21.65
N ALA A 66 -16.68 -9.33 -20.86
CA ALA A 66 -15.83 -10.52 -20.91
C ALA A 66 -16.55 -11.73 -20.30
N LYS A 67 -16.30 -12.91 -20.86
CA LYS A 67 -16.77 -14.17 -20.26
C LYS A 67 -16.13 -14.35 -18.88
N LYS A 68 -16.93 -14.74 -17.90
CA LYS A 68 -16.46 -15.04 -16.55
C LYS A 68 -16.19 -16.54 -16.46
N ASP A 69 -14.92 -16.89 -16.33
CA ASP A 69 -14.49 -18.30 -16.20
C ASP A 69 -14.40 -18.75 -14.73
N VAL A 70 -14.91 -17.95 -13.78
CA VAL A 70 -14.83 -18.21 -12.34
C VAL A 70 -16.21 -18.30 -11.71
N THR A 71 -16.36 -19.25 -10.80
CA THR A 71 -17.57 -19.43 -10.00
C THR A 71 -17.47 -18.67 -8.67
N PRO A 72 -18.59 -18.24 -8.08
CA PRO A 72 -18.58 -17.61 -6.76
C PRO A 72 -17.94 -18.48 -5.67
N ALA A 73 -18.07 -19.80 -5.77
CA ALA A 73 -17.49 -20.75 -4.82
C ALA A 73 -15.95 -20.75 -4.85
N GLU A 74 -15.35 -20.68 -6.05
CA GLU A 74 -13.89 -20.60 -6.21
C GLU A 74 -13.32 -19.30 -5.65
N LEU A 75 -14.02 -18.18 -5.85
CA LEU A 75 -13.60 -16.89 -5.29
C LEU A 75 -13.67 -16.88 -3.76
N LEU A 76 -14.70 -17.49 -3.18
CA LEU A 76 -14.87 -17.58 -1.73
C LEU A 76 -13.86 -18.54 -1.08
N ALA A 77 -13.36 -19.54 -1.82
CA ALA A 77 -12.32 -20.45 -1.35
C ALA A 77 -10.96 -19.75 -1.09
N CYS A 78 -10.71 -18.58 -1.69
CA CYS A 78 -9.50 -17.80 -1.47
C CYS A 78 -9.52 -17.00 -0.15
N SER A 79 -10.63 -16.99 0.60
CA SER A 79 -10.77 -16.19 1.81
C SER A 79 -10.64 -17.03 3.08
N ASN A 80 -9.80 -16.57 4.02
CA ASN A 80 -9.71 -17.14 5.36
C ASN A 80 -10.83 -16.65 6.31
N GLN A 81 -11.72 -15.77 5.83
CA GLN A 81 -12.79 -15.18 6.62
C GLN A 81 -14.04 -16.08 6.59
N LYS A 82 -14.93 -15.90 7.57
CA LYS A 82 -16.20 -16.64 7.61
C LYS A 82 -17.06 -16.27 6.41
N VAL A 83 -17.49 -17.27 5.67
CA VAL A 83 -18.46 -17.09 4.58
C VAL A 83 -19.88 -17.24 5.12
N VAL A 84 -20.74 -16.26 4.88
CA VAL A 84 -22.16 -16.29 5.25
C VAL A 84 -22.98 -15.89 4.02
N ALA A 85 -23.95 -16.72 3.62
CA ALA A 85 -24.84 -16.45 2.49
C ALA A 85 -24.11 -16.03 1.19
N ASN A 86 -23.04 -16.74 0.81
CA ASN A 86 -22.16 -16.44 -0.35
C ASN A 86 -21.44 -15.08 -0.28
N GLN A 87 -21.17 -14.57 0.93
CA GLN A 87 -20.46 -13.32 1.16
C GLN A 87 -19.34 -13.50 2.18
N ILE A 88 -18.31 -12.66 2.10
CA ILE A 88 -17.24 -12.57 3.09
C ILE A 88 -17.75 -11.73 4.26
N ALA A 89 -17.88 -12.34 5.44
CA ALA A 89 -18.26 -11.61 6.64
C ALA A 89 -17.06 -10.85 7.21
N VAL A 90 -17.25 -9.54 7.45
CA VAL A 90 -16.28 -8.68 8.12
C VAL A 90 -16.90 -8.04 9.36
N ALA A 91 -16.06 -7.62 10.31
CA ALA A 91 -16.53 -6.87 11.48
C ALA A 91 -17.21 -5.57 11.03
N ASN A 92 -18.29 -5.19 11.74
CA ASN A 92 -18.97 -3.93 11.48
C ASN A 92 -18.02 -2.75 11.75
N ILE A 93 -18.04 -1.77 10.85
CA ILE A 93 -17.15 -0.60 10.86
C ILE A 93 -17.69 0.49 11.80
N MET A 94 -18.95 0.41 12.23
CA MET A 94 -19.50 1.36 13.21
C MET A 94 -18.86 1.14 14.59
N LYS A 95 -17.92 2.03 14.91
CA LYS A 95 -17.52 2.41 16.27
C LYS A 95 -18.12 3.76 16.60
#